data_AF-A0A1R3FAV2-F1
#
_entry.id   AF-A0A1R3FAV2-F1
#
_cell.length_a   1.000
_cell.length_b   1.000
_cell.length_c   1.000
_cell.angle_alpha   90.00
_cell.angle_beta   90.00
_cell.angle_gamma   90.00
#
_symmetry.space_group_name_H-M   'P 1'
#
loop_
_entity.id
_entity.type
_entity.pdbx_description
1 polymer ?
#
loop_
_entity_poly.entity_id
_entity_poly.type
_entity_poly.pdbx_seq_one_letter_code
_entity_poly.pdbx_strand_id
1 'polypeptide(L)'
;MAKPNKKQPTKTVQVFCAKCKTQLFKYRKGGKGALVKCFKERIVEDFTTEPCVCPECGIEFARDTLVRGTPAYKFVGGKVTMK
;
A
#
# COMPACT_ATOMS: atom_id res chain seq x y z
N MET A 1 20.61 3.32 11.94
CA MET A 1 19.41 2.68 11.33
C MET A 1 19.08 3.40 10.03
N ALA A 2 19.09 2.71 8.89
CA ALA A 2 18.87 3.35 7.59
C ALA A 2 17.39 3.74 7.44
N LYS A 3 17.09 5.01 7.69
CA LYS A 3 15.80 5.62 7.35
C LYS A 3 15.55 5.49 5.84
N PRO A 4 14.30 5.29 5.39
CA PRO A 4 13.99 5.35 3.97
C PRO A 4 14.50 6.66 3.36
N ASN A 5 15.09 6.57 2.17
CA ASN A 5 15.80 7.66 1.51
C ASN A 5 14.90 8.90 1.36
N LYS A 6 15.46 10.11 1.61
CA LYS A 6 14.71 11.39 1.58
C LYS A 6 14.14 11.70 0.19
N LYS A 7 14.74 11.16 -0.87
CA LYS A 7 14.21 11.21 -2.23
C LYS A 7 13.13 10.13 -2.41
N GLN A 8 11.87 10.55 -2.44
CA GLN A 8 10.77 9.66 -2.78
C GLN A 8 10.87 9.22 -4.25
N PRO A 9 10.55 7.95 -4.58
CA PRO A 9 10.55 7.49 -5.95
C PRO A 9 9.46 8.21 -6.77
N THR A 10 9.80 8.60 -7.99
CA THR A 10 8.90 9.32 -8.91
C THR A 10 7.79 8.44 -9.46
N LYS A 11 8.01 7.12 -9.55
CA LYS A 11 7.02 6.18 -10.06
C LYS A 11 5.90 5.97 -9.05
N THR A 12 4.70 6.38 -9.42
CA THR A 12 3.47 6.06 -8.70
C THR A 12 2.84 4.81 -9.32
N VAL A 13 2.23 4.00 -8.47
CA VAL A 13 1.38 2.88 -8.86
C VAL A 13 0.05 3.04 -8.17
N GLN A 14 -1.00 2.54 -8.81
CA GLN A 14 -2.32 2.52 -8.23
C GLN A 14 -2.59 1.12 -7.71
N VAL A 15 -3.02 1.03 -6.45
CA VAL A 15 -3.36 -0.24 -5.84
C VAL A 15 -4.87 -0.36 -5.78
N PHE A 16 -5.35 -1.49 -6.27
CA PHE A 16 -6.76 -1.82 -6.34
C PHE A 16 -7.03 -3.07 -5.52
N CYS A 17 -8.27 -3.20 -5.05
CA CYS A 17 -8.73 -4.45 -4.46
C CYS A 17 -8.81 -5.53 -5.55
N ALA A 18 -8.30 -6.73 -5.30
CA ALA A 18 -8.41 -7.83 -6.27
C ALA A 18 -9.85 -8.34 -6.44
N LYS A 19 -10.70 -8.17 -5.41
CA LYS A 19 -12.09 -8.65 -5.40
C LYS A 19 -13.03 -7.74 -6.19
N CYS A 20 -13.09 -6.47 -5.81
CA CYS A 20 -14.01 -5.49 -6.40
C CYS A 20 -13.35 -4.53 -7.40
N LYS A 21 -12.02 -4.54 -7.52
CA LYS A 21 -11.26 -3.63 -8.40
C LYS A 21 -11.39 -2.14 -8.05
N THR A 22 -11.97 -1.80 -6.90
CA THR A 22 -11.96 -0.45 -6.33
C THR A 22 -10.54 0.03 -6.11
N GLN A 23 -10.28 1.29 -6.42
CA GLN A 23 -9.03 1.96 -6.11
C GLN A 23 -8.90 2.17 -4.60
N LEU A 24 -7.83 1.65 -4.01
CA LEU A 24 -7.60 1.74 -2.57
C LEU A 24 -6.64 2.89 -2.22
N PHE A 25 -5.49 2.94 -2.90
CA PHE A 25 -4.48 3.99 -2.65
C PHE A 25 -3.57 4.16 -3.85
N LYS A 26 -3.02 5.37 -3.95
CA LYS A 26 -1.93 5.69 -4.86
C LYS A 26 -0.62 5.68 -4.08
N TYR A 27 0.34 4.89 -4.55
CA TYR A 27 1.56 4.63 -3.81
C TYR A 27 2.81 4.94 -4.64
N ARG A 28 3.80 5.62 -4.03
CA ARG A 28 5.12 5.83 -4.63
C ARG A 28 5.98 4.57 -4.47
N LYS A 29 6.04 3.77 -5.53
CA LYS A 29 6.75 2.49 -5.53
C LYS A 29 8.23 2.68 -5.83
N GLY A 30 9.07 2.29 -4.87
CA GLY A 30 10.52 2.20 -5.06
C GLY A 30 10.90 0.79 -5.52
N GLY A 31 11.56 0.67 -6.67
CA GLY A 31 12.10 -0.59 -7.18
C GLY A 31 11.14 -1.42 -8.03
N LYS A 32 11.67 -2.52 -8.60
CA LYS A 32 10.98 -3.38 -9.58
C LYS A 32 10.19 -4.55 -8.97
N GLY A 33 10.45 -4.92 -7.72
CA GLY A 33 9.83 -6.10 -7.06
C GLY A 33 8.34 -5.97 -6.73
N ALA A 34 7.74 -7.04 -6.22
CA ALA A 34 6.32 -7.07 -5.83
C ALA A 34 6.02 -6.11 -4.66
N LEU A 35 4.84 -5.48 -4.69
CA LEU A 35 4.39 -4.59 -3.62
C LEU A 35 3.81 -5.42 -2.46
N VAL A 36 4.67 -5.92 -1.58
CA VAL A 36 4.26 -6.69 -0.37
C VAL A 36 4.11 -5.77 0.85
N LYS A 37 4.94 -4.72 0.93
CA LYS A 37 5.00 -3.78 2.05
C LYS A 37 4.80 -2.36 1.51
N CYS A 38 3.83 -1.65 2.05
CA CYS A 38 3.44 -0.30 1.68
C CYS A 38 3.70 0.65 2.84
N PHE A 39 4.73 1.49 2.75
CA PHE A 39 5.03 2.44 3.83
C PHE A 39 4.00 3.57 3.82
N LYS A 40 3.40 3.89 4.97
CA LYS A 40 2.34 4.91 5.04
C LYS A 40 2.82 6.28 4.53
N GLU A 41 4.06 6.63 4.83
CA GLU A 41 4.72 7.87 4.38
C GLU A 41 4.85 8.00 2.83
N ARG A 42 4.68 6.90 2.08
CA ARG A 42 4.76 6.88 0.61
C ARG A 42 3.40 6.77 -0.07
N ILE A 43 2.32 6.74 0.72
CA ILE A 43 0.96 6.85 0.20
C ILE A 43 0.77 8.30 -0.22
N VAL A 44 0.37 8.50 -1.47
CA VAL A 44 0.11 9.83 -2.03
C VAL A 44 -1.34 10.21 -1.79
N GLU A 45 -2.23 9.27 -2.02
CA GLU A 45 -3.67 9.44 -1.92
C GLU A 45 -4.24 8.15 -1.33
N ASP A 46 -5.00 8.27 -0.25
CA ASP A 46 -5.78 7.20 0.35
C ASP A 46 -7.26 7.37 0.00
N PHE A 47 -7.88 6.29 -0.48
CA PHE A 47 -9.30 6.24 -0.82
C PHE A 47 -10.07 5.26 0.10
N THR A 48 -9.42 4.77 1.16
CA THR A 48 -9.99 3.83 2.11
C THR A 48 -10.64 4.55 3.27
N THR A 49 -11.90 4.23 3.59
CA THR A 49 -12.59 4.77 4.77
C THR A 49 -12.00 4.22 6.07
N GLU A 50 -11.69 2.92 6.08
CA GLU A 50 -11.09 2.24 7.22
C GLU A 50 -9.71 1.69 6.85
N PRO A 51 -8.70 1.81 7.75
CA PRO A 51 -7.37 1.31 7.48
C PRO A 51 -7.40 -0.20 7.30
N CYS A 52 -6.67 -0.70 6.29
CA CYS A 52 -6.58 -2.12 5.94
C CYS A 52 -7.87 -2.76 5.39
N VAL A 53 -8.99 -2.04 5.31
CA VAL A 53 -10.29 -2.56 4.87
C VAL A 53 -10.75 -1.87 3.60
N CYS A 54 -11.24 -2.65 2.63
CA CYS A 54 -11.77 -2.09 1.39
C CYS A 54 -13.13 -1.41 1.65
N PRO A 55 -13.32 -0.16 1.23
CA PRO A 55 -14.58 0.57 1.47
C PRO A 55 -15.78 -0.01 0.71
N GLU A 56 -15.55 -0.71 -0.41
CA GLU A 56 -16.63 -1.22 -1.25
C GLU A 56 -17.05 -2.65 -0.86
N CYS A 57 -16.10 -3.51 -0.55
CA CYS A 57 -16.38 -4.93 -0.27
C CYS A 57 -16.12 -5.38 1.16
N GLY A 58 -15.66 -4.47 2.04
CA GLY A 58 -15.37 -4.76 3.45
C GLY A 58 -14.23 -5.75 3.69
N ILE A 59 -13.45 -6.11 2.64
CA ILE A 59 -12.38 -7.10 2.80
C ILE A 59 -11.14 -6.48 3.43
N GLU A 60 -10.58 -7.16 4.43
CA GLU A 60 -9.25 -6.86 4.94
C GLU A 60 -8.19 -7.21 3.90
N PHE A 61 -7.62 -6.20 3.23
CA PHE A 61 -6.61 -6.36 2.18
C PHE A 61 -5.18 -6.23 2.70
N ALA A 62 -4.99 -5.61 3.88
CA ALA A 62 -3.68 -5.42 4.51
C ALA A 62 -3.73 -5.68 6.02
N ARG A 63 -2.56 -5.62 6.64
CA ARG A 63 -2.38 -5.57 8.09
C ARG A 63 -1.39 -4.47 8.43
N ASP A 64 -1.61 -3.78 9.53
CA ASP A 64 -0.65 -2.82 10.04
C ASP A 64 0.58 -3.53 10.60
N THR A 65 1.78 -3.08 10.23
CA THR A 65 3.03 -3.62 10.75
C THR A 65 4.14 -2.58 10.73
N LEU A 66 5.08 -2.72 11.66
CA LEU A 66 6.28 -1.89 11.68
C LEU A 66 7.38 -2.56 10.86
N VAL A 67 7.79 -1.91 9.78
CA VAL A 67 8.91 -2.37 8.94
C VAL A 67 10.11 -1.47 9.23
N ARG A 68 11.12 -2.02 9.93
CA ARG A 68 12.34 -1.29 10.30
C ARG A 68 12.07 -0.01 11.13
N GLY A 69 11.06 -0.06 12.00
CA GLY A 69 10.66 1.06 12.85
C GLY A 69 9.80 2.12 12.14
N THR A 70 9.37 1.88 10.89
CA THR A 70 8.45 2.77 10.17
C THR A 70 7.10 2.06 9.97
N PRO A 71 5.97 2.75 10.21
CA PRO A 71 4.64 2.17 10.00
C PRO A 71 4.42 1.86 8.52
N ALA A 72 3.95 0.64 8.25
CA ALA A 72 3.68 0.15 6.92
C ALA A 72 2.48 -0.82 6.92
N TYR A 73 1.74 -0.81 5.82
CA TYR A 73 0.74 -1.83 5.54
C TYR A 73 1.40 -3.02 4.85
N LYS A 74 1.23 -4.21 5.43
CA LYS A 74 1.61 -5.49 4.79
C LYS A 74 0.38 -6.06 4.11
N PHE A 75 0.40 -6.13 2.79
CA PHE A 75 -0.73 -6.67 2.04
C PHE A 75 -0.86 -8.17 2.26
N VAL A 76 -2.12 -8.62 2.33
CA VAL A 76 -2.46 -10.04 2.30
C VAL A 76 -2.33 -10.52 0.86
N GLY A 77 -1.61 -11.63 0.65
CA GLY A 77 -1.33 -12.16 -0.68
C GLY A 77 -2.61 -12.38 -1.49
N GLY A 78 -2.61 -11.99 -2.76
CA GLY A 78 -3.74 -12.16 -3.68
C GLY A 78 -4.95 -11.26 -3.45
N LYS A 79 -4.96 -10.41 -2.40
CA LYS A 79 -6.09 -9.51 -2.12
C LYS A 79 -5.98 -8.13 -2.75
N VAL A 80 -4.79 -7.75 -3.21
CA VAL A 80 -4.53 -6.47 -3.88
C VAL A 80 -3.91 -6.71 -5.24
N THR A 81 -4.22 -5.84 -6.19
CA THR A 81 -3.59 -5.79 -7.50
C THR A 81 -3.01 -4.40 -7.74
N MET A 82 -1.85 -4.33 -8.39
CA MET A 82 -1.21 -3.06 -8.75
C MET A 82 -1.27 -2.87 -10.26
N LYS A 83 -1.63 -1.66 -10.69
CA LYS A 83 -1.47 -1.21 -12.08
C LYS A 83 -0.59 0.03 -12.13
#